data_AF-A0A9P6XWW6-F1
#
_entry.id   AF-A0A9P6XWW6-F1
#
_cell.length_a   1.000
_cell.length_b   1.000
_cell.length_c   1.000
_cell.angle_alpha   90.00
_cell.angle_beta   90.00
_cell.angle_gamma   90.00
#
_symmetry.space_group_name_H-M   'P 1'
#
loop_
_entity.id
_entity.type
_entity.pdbx_description
1 polymer ?
#
loop_
_entity_poly.entity_id
_entity_poly.type
_entity_poly.pdbx_seq_one_letter_code
_entity_poly.pdbx_strand_id
1 'polypeptide(L)'
;MEPNYLYSVHNIHETDWPQYYSIDLPSDMSDTMKRRLQQNKEKFVVRDGQVWRKVMIDNKPCEVQFCPFSRRADLVDKFHSGFGHAGRTTVYELLRRRWWWPSMQSDIQTWLSHCPQCQLAAGANKNTHHAPMVPLTIPPAFARWHLDFIGELPTTKNGNSPRSISRGGG
;
A
#
# COMPACT_ATOMS: atom_id res chain seq x y z
N MET A 1 16.18 26.39 -2.61
CA MET A 1 15.98 25.58 -3.84
C MET A 1 14.52 25.21 -3.88
N GLU A 2 13.77 25.79 -4.81
CA GLU A 2 12.35 25.43 -4.98
C GLU A 2 12.24 24.06 -5.65
N PRO A 3 11.33 23.19 -5.21
CA PRO A 3 11.23 21.85 -5.75
C PRO A 3 10.62 21.85 -7.16
N ASN A 4 11.31 21.19 -8.09
CA ASN A 4 11.04 21.17 -9.54
C ASN A 4 9.63 20.71 -9.96
N TYR A 5 8.79 20.22 -9.06
CA TYR A 5 7.41 19.83 -9.38
C TYR A 5 6.50 21.05 -9.61
N LEU A 6 6.87 22.25 -9.16
CA LEU A 6 6.08 23.48 -9.35
C LEU A 6 6.06 23.99 -10.80
N TYR A 7 7.04 23.61 -11.63
CA TYR A 7 7.14 24.01 -13.05
C TYR A 7 6.62 22.93 -14.02
N SER A 8 5.96 21.88 -13.53
CA SER A 8 5.59 20.72 -14.35
C SER A 8 4.30 20.86 -15.16
N VAL A 9 3.66 22.03 -15.18
CA VAL A 9 2.45 22.25 -16.00
C VAL A 9 2.77 22.10 -17.50
N HIS A 10 4.04 22.27 -17.88
CA HIS A 10 4.52 22.10 -19.26
C HIS A 10 5.51 20.94 -19.45
N ASN A 11 5.87 20.20 -18.41
CA ASN A 11 6.82 19.10 -18.50
C ASN A 11 6.13 17.76 -18.27
N ILE A 12 5.97 17.01 -19.36
CA ILE A 12 5.61 15.59 -19.33
C ILE A 12 6.62 14.89 -18.42
N HIS A 13 6.11 14.19 -17.40
CA HIS A 13 6.95 13.45 -16.47
C HIS A 13 7.79 12.42 -17.26
N GLU A 14 9.03 12.15 -16.84
CA GLU A 14 9.95 11.27 -17.60
C GLU A 14 9.34 9.89 -17.90
N THR A 15 8.53 9.38 -16.97
CA THR A 15 7.83 8.10 -17.12
C THR A 15 6.57 8.16 -17.99
N ASP A 16 6.14 9.36 -18.40
CA ASP A 16 5.00 9.61 -19.28
C ASP A 16 5.38 9.72 -20.76
N TRP A 17 6.59 9.29 -21.14
CA TRP A 17 7.01 9.21 -22.54
C TRP A 17 6.01 8.54 -23.51
N PRO A 18 5.12 7.58 -23.14
CA PRO A 18 4.12 7.07 -24.08
C PRO A 18 3.12 8.13 -24.54
N GLN A 19 2.94 9.23 -23.79
CA GLN A 19 2.07 10.33 -24.16
C GLN A 19 2.49 11.02 -25.47
N TYR A 20 3.77 10.92 -25.85
CA TYR A 20 4.26 11.41 -27.15
C TYR A 20 3.62 10.72 -28.37
N TYR A 21 2.90 9.61 -28.20
CA TYR A 21 2.13 9.04 -29.31
C TYR A 21 0.84 9.80 -29.62
N SER A 22 0.27 10.53 -28.65
CA SER A 22 -0.99 11.27 -28.83
C SER A 22 -0.81 12.76 -29.07
N ILE A 23 0.41 13.28 -28.91
CA ILE A 23 0.72 14.71 -29.07
C ILE A 23 1.76 14.90 -30.18
N ASP A 24 1.84 16.12 -30.70
CA ASP A 24 2.88 16.48 -31.66
C ASP A 24 4.27 16.39 -31.00
N LEU A 25 5.19 15.71 -31.69
CA LEU A 25 6.57 15.53 -31.22
C LEU A 25 7.30 16.88 -31.20
N PRO A 26 7.94 17.27 -30.09
CA PRO A 26 8.78 18.47 -30.06
C PRO A 26 9.94 18.35 -31.04
N SER A 27 10.27 19.46 -31.73
CA SER A 27 11.39 19.51 -32.68
C SER A 27 12.75 19.24 -32.03
N ASP A 28 12.92 19.63 -30.76
CA ASP A 28 14.17 19.51 -30.00
C ASP A 28 14.25 18.24 -29.13
N MET A 29 13.52 17.19 -29.50
CA MET A 29 13.54 15.94 -28.73
C MET A 29 14.85 15.17 -28.96
N SER A 30 15.49 14.75 -27.85
CA SER A 30 16.67 13.89 -27.83
C SER A 30 16.51 12.62 -28.67
N ASP A 31 17.57 12.23 -29.38
CA ASP A 31 17.61 11.02 -30.20
C ASP A 31 17.40 9.73 -29.41
N THR A 32 17.75 9.72 -28.12
CA THR A 32 17.48 8.58 -27.23
C THR A 32 15.98 8.36 -27.04
N MET A 33 15.22 9.45 -26.92
CA MET A 33 13.77 9.41 -26.78
C MET A 33 13.10 8.97 -28.09
N LYS A 34 13.54 9.51 -29.24
CA LYS A 34 13.07 9.08 -30.57
C LYS A 34 13.27 7.57 -30.77
N ARG A 35 14.45 7.06 -30.42
CA ARG A 35 14.77 5.63 -30.48
C ARG A 35 13.85 4.81 -29.56
N ARG A 36 13.61 5.28 -28.32
CA ARG A 36 12.70 4.61 -27.38
C ARG A 36 11.27 4.50 -27.92
N LEU A 37 10.75 5.58 -28.52
CA LEU A 37 9.43 5.61 -29.16
C LEU A 37 9.39 4.63 -30.33
N GLN A 38 10.38 4.67 -31.21
CA GLN A 38 10.43 3.75 -32.37
C GLN A 38 10.47 2.28 -31.94
N GLN A 39 11.28 1.94 -30.94
CA GLN A 39 11.41 0.56 -30.41
C GLN A 39 10.12 0.03 -29.76
N ASN A 40 9.26 0.91 -29.25
CA ASN A 40 8.04 0.50 -28.55
C ASN A 40 6.76 0.74 -29.33
N LYS A 41 6.84 1.30 -30.55
CA LYS A 41 5.70 1.73 -31.37
C LYS A 41 4.62 0.66 -31.51
N GLU A 42 5.00 -0.57 -31.83
CA GLU A 42 4.06 -1.67 -32.08
C GLU A 42 3.22 -2.07 -30.87
N LYS A 43 3.72 -1.75 -29.67
CA LYS A 43 3.10 -2.10 -28.40
C LYS A 43 2.02 -1.10 -27.97
N PHE A 44 1.85 0.01 -28.70
CA PHE A 44 0.86 1.04 -28.40
C PHE A 44 -0.09 1.28 -29.56
N VAL A 45 -1.26 1.81 -29.24
CA VAL A 45 -2.30 2.25 -30.19
C VAL A 45 -2.83 3.59 -29.68
N VAL A 46 -3.19 4.49 -30.60
CA VAL A 46 -3.87 5.74 -30.24
C VAL A 46 -5.31 5.64 -30.72
N ARG A 47 -6.27 5.91 -29.82
CA ARG A 47 -7.70 5.94 -30.11
C ARG A 47 -8.29 7.18 -29.45
N ASP A 48 -9.03 7.98 -30.20
CA ASP A 48 -9.70 9.20 -29.71
C ASP A 48 -8.76 10.16 -28.96
N GLY A 49 -7.52 10.33 -29.47
CA GLY A 49 -6.50 11.16 -28.83
C GLY A 49 -5.91 10.58 -27.52
N GLN A 50 -6.29 9.35 -27.15
CA GLN A 50 -5.80 8.67 -25.96
C GLN A 50 -4.82 7.55 -26.35
N VAL A 51 -3.75 7.40 -25.57
CA VAL A 51 -2.78 6.31 -25.73
C VAL A 51 -3.26 5.04 -25.03
N TRP A 52 -3.19 3.92 -25.73
CA TRP A 52 -3.52 2.58 -25.27
C TRP A 52 -2.31 1.66 -25.40
N ARG A 53 -2.16 0.75 -24.45
CA ARG A 53 -1.09 -0.25 -24.42
C ARG A 53 -1.67 -1.62 -24.78
N LYS A 54 -1.04 -2.32 -25.72
CA LYS A 54 -1.30 -3.73 -25.99
C LYS A 54 -0.63 -4.58 -24.90
N VAL A 55 -1.42 -5.41 -24.22
CA VAL A 55 -0.99 -6.30 -23.14
C VAL A 55 -1.65 -7.67 -23.31
N MET A 56 -1.05 -8.69 -22.71
CA MET A 56 -1.67 -10.01 -22.56
C MET A 56 -2.17 -10.14 -21.13
N ILE A 57 -3.47 -10.32 -20.94
CA ILE A 57 -4.11 -10.53 -19.63
C ILE A 57 -4.81 -11.87 -19.69
N ASP A 58 -4.44 -12.79 -18.79
CA ASP A 58 -5.03 -14.13 -18.69
C ASP A 58 -5.05 -14.86 -20.05
N ASN A 59 -3.90 -14.80 -20.75
CA ASN A 59 -3.67 -15.31 -22.12
C ASN A 59 -4.54 -14.71 -23.23
N LYS A 60 -5.23 -13.59 -22.96
CA LYS A 60 -6.02 -12.87 -23.96
C LYS A 60 -5.34 -11.55 -24.33
N PRO A 61 -5.27 -11.20 -25.64
CA PRO A 61 -4.82 -9.88 -26.04
C PRO A 61 -5.84 -8.84 -25.59
N CYS A 62 -5.36 -7.82 -24.90
CA CYS A 62 -6.18 -6.73 -24.37
C CYS A 62 -5.48 -5.39 -24.67
N GLU A 63 -6.27 -4.35 -24.79
CA GLU A 63 -5.79 -2.97 -24.85
C GLU A 63 -6.24 -2.24 -23.58
N VAL A 64 -5.29 -1.62 -22.89
CA VAL A 64 -5.52 -0.91 -21.63
C VAL A 64 -5.05 0.53 -21.74
N GLN A 65 -5.74 1.44 -21.06
CA GLN A 65 -5.50 2.87 -21.19
C GLN A 65 -4.19 3.26 -20.51
N PHE A 66 -3.37 4.07 -21.16
CA PHE A 66 -2.20 4.67 -20.51
C PHE A 66 -2.63 5.69 -19.44
N CYS A 67 -2.02 5.60 -18.25
CA CYS A 67 -2.29 6.53 -17.13
C CYS A 67 -1.09 7.47 -16.89
N PRO A 68 -1.26 8.79 -17.09
CA PRO A 68 -0.21 9.78 -16.85
C PRO A 68 0.08 9.92 -15.35
N PHE A 69 1.32 10.28 -15.00
CA PHE A 69 1.83 10.41 -13.64
C PHE A 69 0.89 11.19 -12.71
N SER A 70 0.36 12.31 -13.20
CA SER A 70 -0.56 13.19 -12.46
C SER A 70 -1.83 12.51 -11.94
N ARG A 71 -2.25 11.39 -12.55
CA ARG A 71 -3.48 10.68 -12.19
C ARG A 71 -3.25 9.38 -11.41
N ARG A 72 -2.01 8.91 -11.31
CA ARG A 72 -1.73 7.57 -10.80
C ARG A 72 -1.99 7.45 -9.30
N ALA A 73 -1.60 8.46 -8.52
CA ALA A 73 -1.79 8.47 -7.07
C ALA A 73 -3.29 8.43 -6.71
N ASP A 74 -4.09 9.33 -7.29
CA ASP A 74 -5.54 9.38 -7.09
C ASP A 74 -6.21 8.07 -7.53
N LEU A 75 -5.76 7.50 -8.64
CA LEU A 75 -6.27 6.23 -9.15
C LEU A 75 -5.98 5.10 -8.16
N VAL A 76 -4.77 5.01 -7.63
CA VAL A 76 -4.39 3.97 -6.67
C VAL A 76 -5.13 4.14 -5.35
N ASP A 77 -5.22 5.36 -4.82
CA ASP A 77 -5.96 5.64 -3.59
C ASP A 77 -7.44 5.29 -3.72
N LYS A 78 -8.08 5.66 -4.84
CA LYS A 78 -9.48 5.34 -5.10
C LYS A 78 -9.78 3.84 -5.00
N PHE A 79 -8.91 3.00 -5.56
CA PHE A 79 -9.08 1.54 -5.51
C PHE A 79 -8.63 0.95 -4.17
N HIS A 80 -7.64 1.53 -3.53
CA HIS A 80 -7.21 1.11 -2.21
C HIS A 80 -8.30 1.36 -1.16
N SER A 81 -8.72 2.62 -1.02
CA SER A 81 -9.67 3.08 -0.03
C SER A 81 -11.09 2.61 -0.35
N GLY A 82 -11.49 2.64 -1.63
CA GLY A 82 -12.83 2.21 -2.06
C GLY A 82 -13.13 0.72 -1.89
N PHE A 83 -12.10 -0.13 -1.81
CA PHE A 83 -12.23 -1.57 -1.54
C PHE A 83 -11.82 -1.96 -0.11
N GLY A 84 -11.86 -1.01 0.83
CA GLY A 84 -11.59 -1.28 2.24
C GLY A 84 -10.11 -1.53 2.55
N HIS A 85 -9.23 -0.62 2.13
CA HIS A 85 -7.78 -0.75 2.23
C HIS A 85 -7.21 -1.99 1.55
N ALA A 86 -7.65 -2.25 0.32
CA ALA A 86 -7.21 -3.40 -0.45
C ALA A 86 -5.68 -3.46 -0.56
N GLY A 87 -5.12 -4.65 -0.35
CA GLY A 87 -3.68 -4.86 -0.42
C GLY A 87 -3.10 -4.71 -1.83
N ARG A 88 -1.77 -4.57 -1.91
CA ARG A 88 -1.01 -4.34 -3.16
C ARG A 88 -1.39 -5.26 -4.33
N THR A 89 -1.51 -6.57 -4.08
CA THR A 89 -1.82 -7.55 -5.13
C THR A 89 -3.22 -7.33 -5.67
N THR A 90 -4.18 -7.12 -4.77
CA THR A 90 -5.58 -6.85 -5.15
C THR A 90 -5.69 -5.57 -5.95
N VAL A 91 -5.07 -4.48 -5.50
CA VAL A 91 -5.11 -3.19 -6.21
C VAL A 91 -4.46 -3.30 -7.59
N TYR A 92 -3.32 -3.98 -7.70
CA TYR A 92 -2.68 -4.24 -9.00
C TYR A 92 -3.58 -5.05 -9.94
N GLU A 93 -4.20 -6.13 -9.47
CA GLU A 93 -5.10 -6.97 -10.26
C GLU A 93 -6.33 -6.22 -10.76
N LEU A 94 -6.89 -5.32 -9.94
CA LEU A 94 -8.01 -4.46 -10.33
C LEU A 94 -7.61 -3.44 -11.40
N LEU A 95 -6.44 -2.83 -11.24
CA LEU A 95 -6.00 -1.76 -12.13
C LEU A 95 -5.43 -2.28 -13.46
N ARG A 96 -4.67 -3.38 -13.47
CA ARG A 96 -3.96 -3.89 -14.68
C ARG A 96 -4.90 -4.24 -15.82
N ARG A 97 -6.19 -4.48 -15.51
CA ARG A 97 -7.26 -4.79 -16.48
C ARG A 97 -7.76 -3.59 -17.27
N ARG A 98 -7.46 -2.37 -16.81
CA ARG A 98 -8.00 -1.12 -17.37
C ARG A 98 -6.94 -0.07 -17.65
N TRP A 99 -5.89 -0.04 -16.85
CA TRP A 99 -4.82 0.95 -16.95
C TRP A 99 -3.44 0.32 -17.03
N TRP A 100 -2.50 1.07 -17.59
CA TRP A 100 -1.09 0.74 -17.63
C TRP A 100 -0.22 1.99 -17.53
N TRP A 101 0.92 1.85 -16.86
CA TRP A 101 2.02 2.81 -16.91
C TRP A 101 3.35 2.09 -16.62
N PRO A 102 4.51 2.69 -16.96
CA PRO A 102 5.80 2.12 -16.61
C PRO A 102 5.95 2.02 -15.08
N SER A 103 6.43 0.88 -14.58
CA SER A 103 6.66 0.67 -13.14
C SER A 103 5.39 0.61 -12.26
N MET A 104 4.25 0.27 -12.86
CA MET A 104 2.95 0.18 -12.18
C MET A 104 2.95 -0.61 -10.87
N GLN A 105 3.55 -1.80 -10.85
CA GLN A 105 3.57 -2.64 -9.66
C GLN A 105 4.40 -2.04 -8.51
N SER A 106 5.57 -1.48 -8.83
CA SER A 106 6.43 -0.84 -7.84
C SER A 106 5.83 0.47 -7.32
N ASP A 107 5.21 1.25 -8.20
CA ASP A 107 4.55 2.51 -7.81
C ASP A 107 3.39 2.22 -6.84
N ILE A 108 2.54 1.23 -7.14
CA ILE A 108 1.46 0.78 -6.25
C ILE A 108 2.03 0.32 -4.91
N GLN A 109 3.08 -0.49 -4.91
CA GLN A 109 3.72 -0.94 -3.67
C GLN A 109 4.21 0.24 -2.82
N THR A 110 4.89 1.19 -3.44
CA THR A 110 5.40 2.39 -2.77
C THR A 110 4.26 3.25 -2.24
N TRP A 111 3.19 3.50 -2.99
CA TRP A 111 2.08 4.30 -2.46
C TRP A 111 1.38 3.63 -1.28
N LEU A 112 1.09 2.34 -1.39
CA LEU A 112 0.37 1.63 -0.33
C LEU A 112 1.24 1.40 0.91
N SER A 113 2.57 1.34 0.79
CA SER A 113 3.46 1.27 1.96
C SER A 113 3.41 2.52 2.83
N HIS A 114 2.95 3.65 2.30
CA HIS A 114 2.79 4.91 3.03
C HIS A 114 1.37 5.11 3.59
N CYS A 115 0.44 4.16 3.41
CA CYS A 115 -0.92 4.29 3.94
C CYS A 115 -0.92 4.20 5.48
N PRO A 116 -1.32 5.27 6.22
CA PRO A 116 -1.25 5.27 7.68
C PRO A 116 -2.18 4.23 8.31
N GLN A 117 -3.38 4.04 7.76
CA GLN A 117 -4.35 3.07 8.28
C GLN A 117 -3.84 1.64 8.14
N CYS A 118 -3.20 1.31 7.01
CA CYS A 118 -2.57 0.01 6.82
C CYS A 118 -1.35 -0.18 7.72
N GLN A 119 -0.52 0.85 7.91
CA GLN A 119 0.64 0.78 8.80
C GLN A 119 0.23 0.51 10.25
N LEU A 120 -0.82 1.19 10.73
CA LEU A 120 -1.37 0.97 12.07
C LEU A 120 -2.02 -0.41 12.20
N ALA A 121 -2.75 -0.86 11.17
CA ALA A 121 -3.44 -2.15 11.18
C ALA A 121 -2.51 -3.36 11.00
N ALA A 122 -1.35 -3.18 10.36
CA ALA A 122 -0.39 -4.26 10.09
C ALA A 122 0.14 -4.91 11.37
N GLY A 123 0.00 -4.25 12.52
CA GLY A 123 0.50 -4.71 13.82
C GLY A 123 2.03 -4.76 13.87
N ALA A 124 2.60 -4.70 15.08
CA ALA A 124 3.99 -5.08 15.24
C ALA A 124 4.15 -6.49 14.69
N ASN A 125 5.15 -6.70 13.82
CA ASN A 125 5.51 -7.95 13.19
C ASN A 125 5.14 -9.15 14.08
N LYS A 126 4.37 -10.14 13.61
CA LYS A 126 4.04 -11.33 14.44
C LYS A 126 5.28 -12.09 14.91
N ASN A 127 6.44 -11.78 14.32
CA ASN A 127 7.77 -12.24 14.70
C ASN A 127 8.51 -11.24 15.60
N THR A 128 7.81 -10.33 16.28
CA THR A 128 8.42 -9.57 17.37
C THR A 128 8.83 -10.62 18.38
N HIS A 129 10.12 -10.91 18.40
CA HIS A 129 10.73 -11.89 19.28
C HIS A 129 10.40 -11.45 20.70
N HIS A 130 9.32 -12.00 21.27
CA HIS A 130 9.30 -12.16 22.72
C HIS A 130 10.60 -12.89 23.03
N ALA A 131 11.44 -12.28 23.86
CA ALA A 131 12.62 -12.97 24.36
C ALA A 131 12.17 -14.37 24.79
N PRO A 132 12.91 -15.44 24.43
CA PRO A 132 12.53 -16.80 24.80
C PRO A 132 12.16 -16.82 26.29
N MET A 133 10.99 -17.34 26.64
CA MET A 133 10.57 -17.40 28.03
C MET A 133 11.59 -18.23 28.81
N VAL A 134 12.36 -17.60 29.69
CA VAL A 134 13.32 -18.27 30.57
C VAL A 134 12.66 -18.51 31.92
N PRO A 135 12.61 -19.75 32.43
CA PRO A 135 12.10 -20.00 33.77
C PRO A 135 12.99 -19.33 34.82
N LEU A 136 12.38 -18.70 35.81
CA LEU A 136 13.11 -18.15 36.95
C LEU A 136 13.77 -19.29 37.75
N THR A 137 14.94 -19.03 38.32
CA THR A 137 15.59 -19.99 39.23
C THR A 137 14.68 -20.30 40.42
N ILE A 138 14.69 -21.56 40.86
CA ILE A 138 13.91 -22.05 42.00
C ILE A 138 14.50 -21.39 43.26
N PRO A 139 13.72 -20.54 43.96
CA PRO A 139 14.18 -19.93 45.21
C PRO A 139 14.07 -20.95 46.36
N PRO A 140 14.83 -20.76 47.45
CA PRO A 140 14.62 -21.52 48.68
C PRO A 140 13.20 -21.29 49.24
N ALA A 141 12.74 -22.20 50.10
CA ALA A 141 11.41 -22.12 50.69
C ALA A 141 11.15 -20.73 51.31
N PHE A 142 9.97 -20.19 51.06
CA PHE A 142 9.50 -18.87 51.54
C PHE A 142 10.23 -17.62 51.00
N ALA A 143 11.22 -17.75 50.10
CA ALA A 143 11.97 -16.61 49.59
C ALA A 143 11.30 -15.86 48.40
N ARG A 144 10.25 -16.42 47.79
CA ARG A 144 9.47 -15.76 46.73
C ARG A 144 8.00 -16.13 46.82
N TRP A 145 7.12 -15.14 46.89
CA TRP A 145 5.67 -15.35 46.92
C TRP A 145 5.07 -14.77 45.63
N HIS A 146 4.25 -15.56 44.94
CA HIS A 146 3.45 -15.08 43.81
C HIS A 146 2.00 -15.03 44.28
N LEU A 147 1.40 -13.85 44.18
CA LEU A 147 0.00 -13.62 44.50
C LEU A 147 -0.69 -13.26 43.20
N ASP A 148 -1.74 -14.00 42.87
CA ASP A 148 -2.62 -13.67 41.76
C ASP A 148 -4.04 -13.49 42.29
N PHE A 149 -4.75 -12.51 41.73
CA PHE A 149 -6.12 -12.23 42.12
C PHE A 149 -7.05 -12.93 41.15
N ILE A 150 -7.89 -13.80 41.69
CA ILE A 150 -9.01 -14.34 40.94
C ILE A 150 -10.07 -13.24 40.81
N GLY A 151 -10.62 -13.08 39.61
CA GLY A 151 -11.70 -12.11 39.33
C GLY A 151 -12.99 -12.41 40.09
N GLU A 152 -14.08 -11.77 39.69
CA GLU A 152 -15.37 -11.89 40.38
C GLU A 152 -15.83 -13.37 40.47
N LEU A 153 -15.91 -13.87 41.71
CA LEU A 153 -16.41 -15.20 42.00
C LEU A 153 -17.86 -15.13 42.49
N PRO A 154 -18.70 -16.12 42.14
CA PRO A 154 -20.06 -16.18 42.65
C PRO A 154 -20.04 -16.32 44.18
N THR A 155 -20.97 -15.62 44.83
CA THR A 155 -21.10 -15.67 46.29
C THR A 155 -21.40 -17.09 46.72
N THR A 156 -20.57 -17.62 47.62
CA THR A 156 -20.81 -18.95 48.19
C THR A 156 -22.13 -18.97 48.98
N LYS A 157 -22.68 -20.16 49.23
CA LYS A 157 -23.91 -20.32 50.04
C LYS A 157 -23.79 -19.74 51.47
N ASN A 158 -22.56 -19.56 51.95
CA ASN A 158 -22.25 -18.96 53.25
C ASN A 158 -22.00 -17.44 53.18
N GLY A 159 -22.23 -16.80 52.02
CA GLY A 159 -22.12 -15.34 51.87
C GLY A 159 -20.72 -14.82 51.55
N ASN A 160 -19.71 -15.68 51.37
CA ASN A 160 -18.37 -15.22 51.03
C ASN A 160 -18.30 -14.86 49.55
N SER A 161 -17.98 -13.60 49.26
CA SER A 161 -17.52 -13.11 47.96
C SER A 161 -16.19 -12.38 48.13
N PRO A 162 -15.17 -12.61 47.28
CA PRO A 162 -13.99 -11.76 47.23
C PRO A 162 -14.44 -10.37 46.79
N ARG A 163 -14.56 -9.42 47.72
CA ARG A 163 -15.11 -8.09 47.44
C ARG A 163 -14.27 -7.36 46.38
N SER A 164 -14.96 -6.82 45.38
CA SER A 164 -14.43 -5.79 44.50
C SER A 164 -13.97 -4.59 45.33
N ILE A 165 -12.78 -4.08 45.04
CA ILE A 165 -12.33 -2.79 45.59
C ILE A 165 -13.23 -1.72 44.97
N SER A 166 -14.25 -1.30 45.71
CA SER A 166 -15.02 -0.11 45.38
C SER A 166 -14.08 1.09 45.41
N ARG A 167 -13.74 1.66 44.24
CA ARG A 167 -13.11 2.97 44.14
C ARG A 167 -14.01 3.97 44.85
N GLY A 168 -13.58 4.45 46.01
CA GLY A 168 -14.23 5.54 46.71
C GLY A 168 -14.12 6.81 45.87
N GLY A 169 -15.25 7.30 45.40
CA GLY A 169 -15.41 8.69 44.99
C GLY A 169 -15.66 9.53 46.25
N GLY A 170 -14.88 10.60 46.37
CA GLY A 170 -14.98 11.65 47.38
C GLY A 170 -14.00 12.74 47.00
#